data_AF-A0A2N5VKZ0-F1
#
_entry.id   AF-A0A2N5VKZ0-F1
#
_cell.length_a   1.000
_cell.length_b   1.000
_cell.length_c   1.000
_cell.angle_alpha   90.00
_cell.angle_beta   90.00
_cell.angle_gamma   90.00
#
_symmetry.space_group_name_H-M   'P 1'
#
loop_
_entity.id
_entity.type
_entity.pdbx_description
1 polymer ?
#
loop_
_entity_poly.entity_id
_entity_poly.type
_entity_poly.pdbx_seq_one_letter_code
_entity_poly.pdbx_strand_id
1 'polypeptide(L)'
;MIPSTHFLDANARKEAALRITIDERLTESRSFTKNHGFLTSGIVEFIEYLVCSGRLDEQGGSQWWRGVNGLLILDLMDAEEALRPSTQTVACIPPAVQHWMNYALYWQQTSFPNLFKAQRLWWKAHQTSLHHGIHTFRELLLIEPRMEINFITYICVPNVDLTAILTIPTNLKLIKLYTIIAYPHHYPSKVLSTLKALLLAPSFYARLVGATSDVANIGLDSSRWET
;
A
#
# COMPACT_ATOMS: atom_id res chain seq x y z
N MET A 1 29.92 8.85 21.52
CA MET A 1 28.54 8.40 21.84
C MET A 1 27.59 9.35 21.14
N ILE A 2 26.92 8.89 20.09
CA ILE A 2 25.86 9.66 19.43
C ILE A 2 24.55 9.12 20.01
N PRO A 3 23.64 9.97 20.55
CA PRO A 3 22.38 9.49 21.11
C PRO A 3 21.48 8.95 20.00
N SER A 4 20.97 7.73 20.18
CA SER A 4 19.97 7.13 19.30
C SER A 4 18.66 7.94 19.38
N THR A 5 18.35 8.66 18.31
CA THR A 5 17.13 9.47 18.18
C THR A 5 16.47 9.13 16.86
N HIS A 6 16.01 7.89 16.70
CA HIS A 6 15.21 7.49 15.54
C HIS A 6 14.02 6.62 15.96
N PHE A 7 13.18 7.19 16.81
CA PHE A 7 11.74 7.11 16.61
C PHE A 7 11.28 8.55 16.41
N LEU A 8 11.13 8.92 15.14
CA LEU A 8 10.60 10.22 14.77
C LEU A 8 9.25 10.42 15.48
N ASP A 9 9.06 11.61 16.05
CA ASP A 9 7.75 12.18 16.36
C ASP A 9 6.76 11.74 15.26
N ALA A 10 5.60 11.19 15.64
CA ALA A 10 4.60 10.72 14.68
C ALA A 10 4.29 11.81 13.63
N ASN A 11 4.36 13.08 14.02
CA ASN A 11 4.25 14.20 13.10
C ASN A 11 5.42 14.31 12.13
N ALA A 12 6.65 14.10 12.59
CA ALA A 12 7.83 14.11 11.72
C ALA A 12 7.80 12.97 10.69
N ARG A 13 7.29 11.77 11.05
CA ARG A 13 7.10 10.69 10.07
C ARG A 13 6.00 11.02 9.06
N LYS A 14 4.90 11.65 9.48
CA LYS A 14 3.84 12.14 8.57
C LYS A 14 4.38 13.16 7.57
N GLU A 15 5.16 14.13 8.06
CA GLU A 15 5.81 15.13 7.23
C GLU A 15 6.80 14.50 6.23
N ALA A 16 7.61 13.54 6.69
CA ALA A 16 8.53 12.81 5.81
C ALA A 16 7.78 12.07 4.70
N ALA A 17 6.69 11.36 5.03
CA ALA A 17 5.88 10.63 4.06
C ALA A 17 5.27 11.55 2.98
N LEU A 18 4.80 12.74 3.36
CA LEU A 18 4.26 13.72 2.42
C LEU A 18 5.34 14.31 1.49
N ARG A 19 6.60 14.35 1.94
CA ARG A 19 7.74 14.94 1.21
C ARG A 19 8.49 13.97 0.32
N ILE A 20 8.26 12.66 0.44
CA ILE A 20 8.80 11.73 -0.55
C ILE A 20 8.35 12.21 -1.93
N THR A 21 9.26 12.19 -2.90
CA THR A 21 9.03 12.57 -4.30
C THR A 21 8.50 11.40 -5.12
N ILE A 22 8.03 11.65 -6.34
CA ILE A 22 7.64 10.56 -7.25
C ILE A 22 8.83 9.65 -7.58
N ASP A 23 10.00 10.25 -7.80
CA ASP A 23 11.22 9.52 -8.16
C ASP A 23 11.71 8.64 -7.01
N GLU A 24 11.67 9.12 -5.77
CA GLU A 24 11.99 8.31 -4.59
C GLU A 24 11.01 7.14 -4.45
N ARG A 25 9.69 7.37 -4.58
CA ARG A 25 8.69 6.28 -4.51
C ARG A 25 8.99 5.18 -5.52
N LEU A 26 9.26 5.54 -6.76
CA LEU A 26 9.56 4.58 -7.82
C LEU A 26 10.92 3.91 -7.63
N THR A 27 11.94 4.64 -7.18
CA THR A 27 13.30 4.12 -6.97
C THR A 27 13.31 3.09 -5.84
N GLU A 28 12.76 3.45 -4.67
CA GLU A 28 12.74 2.58 -3.50
C GLU A 28 11.88 1.34 -3.74
N SER A 29 10.68 1.49 -4.31
CA SER A 29 9.82 0.34 -4.62
C SER A 29 10.44 -0.61 -5.66
N ARG A 30 11.12 -0.08 -6.69
CA ARG A 30 11.82 -0.91 -7.69
C ARG A 30 13.06 -1.58 -7.09
N SER A 31 13.82 -0.89 -6.24
CA SER A 31 14.96 -1.45 -5.50
C SER A 31 14.51 -2.63 -4.65
N PHE A 32 13.50 -2.42 -3.79
CA PHE A 32 12.92 -3.46 -2.95
C PHE A 32 12.44 -4.65 -3.79
N THR A 33 11.76 -4.39 -4.91
CA THR A 33 11.27 -5.43 -5.82
C THR A 33 12.39 -6.27 -6.42
N LYS A 34 13.47 -5.61 -6.83
CA LYS A 34 14.65 -6.28 -7.39
C LYS A 34 15.34 -7.15 -6.35
N ASN A 35 15.41 -6.70 -5.10
CA ASN A 35 16.15 -7.37 -4.03
C ASN A 35 15.36 -8.50 -3.36
N HIS A 36 14.03 -8.35 -3.27
CA HIS A 36 13.17 -9.23 -2.46
C HIS A 36 12.06 -9.94 -3.26
N GLY A 37 12.14 -9.91 -4.59
CA GLY A 37 11.37 -10.79 -5.47
C GLY A 37 10.35 -10.09 -6.35
N PHE A 38 10.13 -10.63 -7.55
CA PHE A 38 9.22 -10.07 -8.56
C PHE A 38 7.74 -10.05 -8.13
N LEU A 39 7.36 -10.78 -7.09
CA LEU A 39 6.01 -10.77 -6.49
C LEU A 39 5.63 -9.44 -5.83
N THR A 40 6.49 -8.42 -5.90
CA THR A 40 6.26 -7.09 -5.31
C THR A 40 5.97 -6.00 -6.35
N SER A 41 5.98 -6.34 -7.64
CA SER A 41 5.82 -5.35 -8.72
C SER A 41 4.49 -4.60 -8.68
N GLY A 42 3.47 -5.14 -8.00
CA GLY A 42 2.18 -4.46 -7.81
C GLY A 42 2.29 -3.09 -7.14
N ILE A 43 3.26 -2.87 -6.24
CA ILE A 43 3.49 -1.54 -5.66
C ILE A 43 3.98 -0.57 -6.73
N VAL A 44 4.97 -0.98 -7.53
CA VAL A 44 5.53 -0.16 -8.62
C VAL A 44 4.44 0.20 -9.62
N GLU A 45 3.66 -0.79 -10.07
CA GLU A 45 2.58 -0.58 -11.04
C GLU A 45 1.47 0.32 -10.49
N PHE A 46 1.14 0.20 -9.20
CA PHE A 46 0.14 1.06 -8.58
C PHE A 46 0.65 2.50 -8.43
N ILE A 47 1.93 2.70 -8.06
CA ILE A 47 2.55 4.02 -8.04
C ILE A 47 2.51 4.65 -9.43
N GLU A 48 2.87 3.90 -10.48
CA GLU A 48 2.77 4.38 -11.87
C GLU A 48 1.35 4.81 -12.24
N TYR A 49 0.33 4.07 -11.82
CA TYR A 49 -1.07 4.50 -11.98
C TYR A 49 -1.37 5.82 -11.24
N LEU A 50 -0.92 5.96 -9.99
CA LEU A 50 -1.15 7.18 -9.20
C LEU A 50 -0.46 8.40 -9.83
N VAL A 51 0.74 8.22 -10.41
CA VAL A 51 1.45 9.24 -11.18
C VAL A 51 0.66 9.60 -12.44
N CYS A 52 0.34 8.62 -13.29
CA CYS A 52 -0.35 8.85 -14.56
C CYS A 52 -1.72 9.49 -14.39
N SER A 53 -2.40 9.21 -13.28
CA SER A 53 -3.70 9.83 -12.97
C SER A 53 -3.59 11.20 -12.30
N GLY A 54 -2.39 11.69 -11.98
CA GLY A 54 -2.19 12.98 -11.32
C GLY A 54 -2.43 12.98 -9.81
N ARG A 55 -2.64 11.81 -9.19
CA ARG A 55 -2.88 11.70 -7.73
C ARG A 55 -1.65 12.05 -6.89
N LEU A 56 -0.45 11.78 -7.42
CA LEU A 56 0.81 12.11 -6.75
C LEU A 56 1.41 13.45 -7.19
N ASP A 57 0.74 14.21 -8.07
CA ASP A 57 1.24 15.51 -8.51
C ASP A 57 1.40 16.46 -7.31
N GLU A 58 2.58 17.08 -7.17
CA GLU A 58 2.91 17.98 -6.07
C GLU A 58 2.12 19.29 -6.13
N GLN A 59 1.76 19.76 -7.33
CA GLN A 59 1.14 21.08 -7.55
C GLN A 59 -0.39 21.06 -7.59
N GLY A 60 -1.02 19.89 -7.50
CA GLY A 60 -2.48 19.78 -7.59
C GLY A 60 -3.05 18.40 -7.30
N GLY A 61 -2.21 17.41 -6.96
CA GLY A 61 -2.63 16.08 -6.57
C GLY A 61 -3.04 15.99 -5.10
N SER A 62 -3.41 14.78 -4.70
CA SER A 62 -3.94 14.45 -3.39
C SER A 62 -2.84 14.34 -2.34
N GLN A 63 -2.97 15.13 -1.27
CA GLN A 63 -2.11 14.98 -0.10
C GLN A 63 -2.35 13.63 0.60
N TRP A 64 -3.59 13.11 0.58
CA TRP A 64 -3.91 11.81 1.15
C TRP A 64 -3.16 10.68 0.43
N TRP A 65 -3.23 10.63 -0.91
CA TRP A 65 -2.51 9.63 -1.72
C TRP A 65 -1.00 9.75 -1.53
N ARG A 66 -0.45 10.98 -1.48
CA ARG A 66 0.98 11.20 -1.20
C ARG A 66 1.39 10.70 0.17
N GLY A 67 0.58 10.95 1.19
CA GLY A 67 0.84 10.54 2.58
C GLY A 67 0.78 9.03 2.75
N VAL A 68 -0.34 8.40 2.37
CA VAL A 68 -0.53 6.94 2.52
C VAL A 68 0.54 6.16 1.76
N ASN A 69 0.81 6.55 0.50
CA ASN A 69 1.84 5.89 -0.28
C ASN A 69 3.26 6.23 0.22
N GLY A 70 3.48 7.46 0.70
CA GLY A 70 4.75 7.85 1.32
C GLY A 70 5.09 7.03 2.55
N LEU A 71 4.12 6.75 3.44
CA LEU A 71 4.35 5.89 4.60
C LEU A 71 4.72 4.47 4.20
N LEU A 72 4.03 3.91 3.21
CA LEU A 72 4.40 2.60 2.66
C LEU A 72 5.87 2.59 2.19
N ILE A 73 6.32 3.63 1.49
CA ILE A 73 7.71 3.72 1.03
C ILE A 73 8.69 3.85 2.21
N LEU A 74 8.37 4.67 3.22
CA LEU A 74 9.19 4.72 4.44
C LEU A 74 9.26 3.35 5.13
N ASP A 75 8.16 2.60 5.16
CA ASP A 75 8.15 1.25 5.75
C ASP A 75 9.06 0.28 4.98
N LEU A 76 9.14 0.40 3.64
CA LEU A 76 10.08 -0.37 2.81
C LEU A 76 11.54 0.01 3.09
N MET A 77 11.84 1.32 3.15
CA MET A 77 13.19 1.84 3.43
C MET A 77 13.68 1.39 4.81
N ASP A 78 12.83 1.53 5.83
CA ASP A 78 13.14 1.12 7.20
C ASP A 78 13.36 -0.39 7.29
N ALA A 79 12.60 -1.19 6.53
CA ALA A 79 12.78 -2.63 6.47
C ALA A 79 14.12 -3.01 5.82
N GLU A 80 14.51 -2.36 4.70
CA GLU A 80 15.81 -2.60 4.09
C GLU A 80 16.97 -2.18 5.01
N GLU A 81 16.86 -1.05 5.70
CA GLU A 81 17.87 -0.58 6.65
C GLU A 81 18.00 -1.54 7.85
N ALA A 82 16.89 -2.03 8.38
CA ALA A 82 16.88 -2.98 9.50
C ALA A 82 17.47 -4.36 9.13
N LEU A 83 17.52 -4.71 7.83
CA LEU A 83 18.14 -5.93 7.34
C LEU A 83 19.64 -5.82 7.11
N ARG A 84 20.24 -4.61 7.22
CA ARG A 84 21.68 -4.43 7.02
C ARG A 84 22.49 -5.00 8.20
N PRO A 85 23.62 -5.69 7.95
CA PRO A 85 24.40 -6.35 9.00
C PRO A 85 24.96 -5.43 10.11
N SER A 86 25.04 -4.12 9.85
CA SER A 86 25.67 -3.13 10.74
C SER A 86 24.68 -2.36 11.62
N THR A 87 23.37 -2.58 11.46
CA THR A 87 22.35 -1.78 12.12
C THR A 87 22.15 -2.29 13.55
N GLN A 88 22.44 -1.46 14.56
CA GLN A 88 22.17 -1.78 15.97
C GLN A 88 20.68 -2.08 16.15
N THR A 89 20.38 -3.11 16.97
CA THR A 89 19.03 -3.55 17.31
C THR A 89 18.13 -2.36 17.66
N VAL A 90 17.18 -2.07 16.77
CA VAL A 90 16.18 -1.03 16.99
C VAL A 90 15.23 -1.49 18.10
N ALA A 91 15.08 -0.69 19.15
CA ALA A 91 14.37 -1.08 20.37
C ALA A 91 12.86 -1.37 20.18
N CYS A 92 12.24 -0.96 19.08
CA CYS A 92 10.82 -1.22 18.79
C CYS A 92 10.47 -1.11 17.30
N ILE A 93 10.62 -2.18 16.52
CA ILE A 93 10.30 -2.13 15.09
C ILE A 93 8.77 -1.99 14.89
N PRO A 94 8.28 -1.01 14.11
CA PRO A 94 6.85 -0.89 13.81
C PRO A 94 6.29 -2.16 13.15
N PRO A 95 5.03 -2.55 13.41
CA PRO A 95 4.46 -3.80 12.88
C PRO A 95 4.56 -3.94 11.35
N ALA A 96 4.29 -2.87 10.60
CA ALA A 96 4.39 -2.85 9.14
C ALA A 96 5.82 -3.16 8.67
N VAL A 97 6.82 -2.49 9.25
CA VAL A 97 8.25 -2.70 8.98
C VAL A 97 8.66 -4.14 9.30
N GLN A 98 8.23 -4.67 10.45
CA GLN A 98 8.51 -6.05 10.83
C GLN A 98 7.94 -7.07 9.83
N HIS A 99 6.75 -6.81 9.28
CA HIS A 99 6.16 -7.67 8.27
C HIS A 99 6.90 -7.60 6.92
N TRP A 100 7.36 -6.42 6.51
CA TRP A 100 8.23 -6.29 5.34
C TRP A 100 9.56 -7.03 5.51
N MET A 101 10.18 -6.94 6.69
CA MET A 101 11.37 -7.72 7.02
C MET A 101 11.10 -9.23 6.96
N ASN A 102 9.98 -9.69 7.51
CA ASN A 102 9.61 -11.12 7.47
C ASN A 102 9.43 -11.62 6.03
N TYR A 103 8.83 -10.82 5.15
CA TYR A 103 8.72 -11.14 3.73
C TYR A 103 10.11 -11.21 3.07
N ALA A 104 10.92 -10.17 3.26
CA ALA A 104 12.25 -10.06 2.68
C ALA A 104 13.19 -11.20 3.12
N LEU A 105 13.22 -11.52 4.41
CA LEU A 105 13.99 -12.64 4.97
C LEU A 105 13.52 -13.98 4.41
N TYR A 106 12.19 -14.20 4.33
CA TYR A 106 11.65 -15.42 3.75
C TYR A 106 12.09 -15.61 2.30
N TRP A 107 12.10 -14.53 1.51
CA TRP A 107 12.55 -14.55 0.12
C TRP A 107 14.04 -14.86 0.00
N GLN A 108 14.88 -14.20 0.80
CA GLN A 108 16.34 -14.36 0.74
C GLN A 108 16.83 -15.72 1.24
N GLN A 109 16.19 -16.28 2.26
CA GLN A 109 16.61 -17.53 2.90
C GLN A 109 16.15 -18.80 2.16
N THR A 110 15.29 -18.66 1.14
CA THR A 110 14.68 -19.81 0.46
C THR A 110 15.08 -19.84 -1.01
N SER A 111 15.87 -20.84 -1.42
CA SER A 111 16.28 -21.00 -2.83
C SER A 111 15.10 -21.26 -3.77
N PHE A 112 14.03 -21.89 -3.27
CA PHE A 112 12.77 -22.15 -3.98
C PHE A 112 11.58 -21.74 -3.10
N PRO A 113 11.24 -20.45 -3.04
CA PRO A 113 10.18 -19.97 -2.16
C PRO A 113 8.84 -20.55 -2.58
N ASN A 114 8.04 -20.99 -1.60
CA ASN A 114 6.64 -21.31 -1.85
C ASN A 114 5.93 -19.98 -2.18
N LEU A 115 5.55 -19.82 -3.45
CA LEU A 115 5.00 -18.55 -3.95
C LEU A 115 3.71 -18.14 -3.24
N PHE A 116 2.88 -19.10 -2.81
CA PHE A 116 1.67 -18.79 -2.04
C PHE A 116 2.01 -18.23 -0.66
N LYS A 117 2.99 -18.83 0.05
CA LYS A 117 3.47 -18.31 1.34
C LYS A 117 4.13 -16.94 1.19
N ALA A 118 4.96 -16.76 0.16
CA ALA A 118 5.59 -15.48 -0.14
C ALA A 118 4.54 -14.39 -0.39
N GLN A 119 3.53 -14.68 -1.21
CA GLN A 119 2.45 -13.75 -1.52
C GLN A 119 1.61 -13.40 -0.29
N ARG A 120 1.36 -14.36 0.60
CA ARG A 120 0.63 -14.11 1.85
C ARG A 120 1.42 -13.19 2.80
N LEU A 121 2.73 -13.40 2.92
CA LEU A 121 3.60 -12.51 3.71
C LEU A 121 3.65 -11.10 3.12
N TRP A 122 3.75 -11.01 1.79
CA TRP A 122 3.71 -9.74 1.07
C TRP A 122 2.42 -8.98 1.32
N TRP A 123 1.27 -9.64 1.17
CA TRP A 123 -0.03 -9.03 1.42
C TRP A 123 -0.21 -8.61 2.87
N LYS A 124 0.29 -9.40 3.84
CA LYS A 124 0.27 -9.01 5.24
C LYS A 124 1.02 -7.70 5.45
N ALA A 125 2.27 -7.60 4.96
CA ALA A 125 3.08 -6.39 5.09
C ALA A 125 2.44 -5.18 4.40
N HIS A 126 1.97 -5.35 3.17
CA HIS A 126 1.28 -4.31 2.42
C HIS A 126 0.03 -3.82 3.14
N GLN A 127 -0.82 -4.73 3.62
CA GLN A 127 -2.06 -4.34 4.27
C GLN A 127 -1.85 -3.67 5.62
N THR A 128 -0.90 -4.16 6.44
CA THR A 128 -0.54 -3.47 7.69
C THR A 128 -0.04 -2.04 7.41
N SER A 129 0.77 -1.86 6.37
CA SER A 129 1.25 -0.52 5.96
C SER A 129 0.10 0.37 5.44
N LEU A 130 -0.77 -0.18 4.58
CA LEU A 130 -1.90 0.53 3.99
C LEU A 130 -2.87 1.03 5.07
N HIS A 131 -3.33 0.15 5.97
CA HIS A 131 -4.29 0.50 7.01
C HIS A 131 -3.67 1.44 8.05
N HIS A 132 -2.39 1.25 8.40
CA HIS A 132 -1.66 2.24 9.20
C HIS A 132 -1.61 3.62 8.52
N GLY A 133 -1.35 3.67 7.21
CA GLY A 133 -1.33 4.91 6.45
C GLY A 133 -2.70 5.59 6.39
N ILE A 134 -3.77 4.82 6.14
CA ILE A 134 -5.16 5.31 6.14
C ILE A 134 -5.50 5.96 7.48
N HIS A 135 -5.23 5.28 8.60
CA HIS A 135 -5.49 5.82 9.93
C HIS A 135 -4.65 7.07 10.22
N THR A 136 -3.39 7.07 9.81
CA THR A 136 -2.46 8.16 10.06
C THR A 136 -2.84 9.44 9.31
N PHE A 137 -3.40 9.33 8.10
CA PHE A 137 -3.80 10.46 7.26
C PHE A 137 -5.32 10.62 7.13
N ARG A 138 -6.10 10.09 8.08
CA ARG A 138 -7.57 10.12 8.02
C ARG A 138 -8.15 11.52 7.82
N GLU A 139 -7.52 12.54 8.38
CA GLU A 139 -7.95 13.93 8.25
C GLU A 139 -7.79 14.47 6.82
N LEU A 140 -6.76 14.00 6.09
CA LEU A 140 -6.56 14.35 4.69
C LEU A 140 -7.57 13.67 3.77
N LEU A 141 -8.10 12.50 4.16
CA LEU A 141 -9.17 11.84 3.42
C LEU A 141 -10.44 12.69 3.41
N LEU A 142 -10.77 13.31 4.55
CA LEU A 142 -12.01 14.07 4.72
C LEU A 142 -12.06 15.35 3.87
N ILE A 143 -10.91 15.86 3.44
CA ILE A 143 -10.81 17.04 2.58
C ILE A 143 -10.72 16.69 1.08
N GLU A 144 -10.63 15.39 0.74
CA GLU A 144 -10.62 14.98 -0.66
C GLU A 144 -11.96 15.32 -1.34
N PRO A 145 -11.95 15.55 -2.67
CA PRO A 145 -13.19 15.72 -3.42
C PRO A 145 -14.12 14.52 -3.23
N ARG A 146 -15.42 14.77 -3.10
CA ARG A 146 -16.43 13.74 -2.78
C ARG A 146 -16.33 12.48 -3.65
N MET A 147 -16.07 12.63 -4.94
CA MET A 147 -15.94 11.48 -5.85
C MET A 147 -14.63 10.72 -5.67
N GLU A 148 -13.57 11.39 -5.21
CA GLU A 148 -12.33 10.72 -4.83
C GLU A 148 -12.51 9.95 -3.53
N ILE A 149 -13.17 10.53 -2.53
CA ILE A 149 -13.55 9.82 -1.29
C ILE A 149 -14.31 8.55 -1.66
N ASN A 150 -15.34 8.65 -2.50
CA ASN A 150 -16.13 7.48 -2.92
C ASN A 150 -15.28 6.43 -3.66
N PHE A 151 -14.35 6.87 -4.52
CA PHE A 151 -13.44 5.95 -5.20
C PHE A 151 -12.54 5.21 -4.18
N ILE A 152 -11.96 5.92 -3.22
CA ILE A 152 -11.12 5.34 -2.17
C ILE A 152 -11.91 4.35 -1.31
N THR A 153 -13.05 4.79 -0.76
CA THR A 153 -13.79 4.10 0.30
C THR A 153 -14.59 2.90 -0.19
N TYR A 154 -15.17 2.98 -1.38
CA TYR A 154 -16.08 1.95 -1.89
C TYR A 154 -15.44 1.03 -2.93
N ILE A 155 -14.33 1.45 -3.53
CA ILE A 155 -13.75 0.76 -4.69
C ILE A 155 -12.31 0.36 -4.41
N CYS A 156 -11.42 1.34 -4.28
CA CYS A 156 -9.99 1.09 -4.30
C CYS A 156 -9.54 0.25 -3.10
N VAL A 157 -9.74 0.73 -1.87
CA VAL A 157 -9.28 0.03 -0.67
C VAL A 157 -10.01 -1.32 -0.48
N PRO A 158 -11.35 -1.41 -0.62
CA PRO A 158 -12.03 -2.70 -0.53
C PRO A 158 -11.57 -3.73 -1.58
N ASN A 159 -11.26 -3.32 -2.82
CA ASN A 159 -10.71 -4.23 -3.82
C ASN A 159 -9.31 -4.71 -3.44
N VAL A 160 -8.46 -3.81 -2.92
CA VAL A 160 -7.10 -4.14 -2.47
C VAL A 160 -7.16 -5.12 -1.28
N ASP A 161 -8.05 -4.90 -0.32
CA ASP A 161 -8.31 -5.85 0.78
C ASP A 161 -8.78 -7.22 0.29
N LEU A 162 -9.78 -7.26 -0.61
CA LEU A 162 -10.28 -8.53 -1.15
C LEU A 162 -9.18 -9.28 -1.90
N THR A 163 -8.38 -8.56 -2.68
CA THR A 163 -7.23 -9.13 -3.42
C THR A 163 -6.21 -9.74 -2.45
N ALA A 164 -5.98 -9.10 -1.30
CA ALA A 164 -5.11 -9.60 -0.25
C ALA A 164 -5.65 -10.84 0.45
N ILE A 165 -6.95 -10.86 0.79
CA ILE A 165 -7.63 -12.01 1.40
C ILE A 165 -7.50 -13.24 0.51
N LEU A 166 -7.72 -13.06 -0.80
CA LEU A 166 -7.59 -14.12 -1.79
C LEU A 166 -6.13 -14.45 -2.14
N THR A 167 -5.16 -13.74 -1.56
CA THR A 167 -3.72 -13.93 -1.80
C THR A 167 -3.39 -13.89 -3.30
N ILE A 168 -4.04 -12.99 -4.06
CA ILE A 168 -3.82 -12.91 -5.51
C ILE A 168 -2.38 -12.45 -5.78
N PRO A 169 -1.63 -13.11 -6.68
CA PRO A 169 -0.28 -12.68 -7.01
C PRO A 169 -0.26 -11.30 -7.67
N THR A 170 0.58 -10.40 -7.16
CA THR A 170 0.63 -8.99 -7.58
C THR A 170 1.53 -8.71 -8.79
N ASN A 171 2.26 -9.71 -9.26
CA ASN A 171 3.04 -9.65 -10.49
C ASN A 171 2.23 -9.99 -11.74
N LEU A 172 0.93 -10.27 -11.59
CA LEU A 172 0.06 -10.59 -12.71
C LEU A 172 -0.28 -9.30 -13.47
N LYS A 173 0.01 -9.29 -14.77
CA LYS A 173 -0.44 -8.24 -15.71
C LYS A 173 -1.95 -7.98 -15.62
N LEU A 174 -2.73 -8.94 -15.10
CA LEU A 174 -4.17 -8.80 -14.87
C LEU A 174 -4.50 -7.70 -13.85
N ILE A 175 -3.70 -7.51 -12.80
CA ILE A 175 -3.93 -6.42 -11.84
C ILE A 175 -3.70 -5.09 -12.51
N LYS A 176 -2.59 -4.94 -13.25
CA LYS A 176 -2.33 -3.77 -14.10
C LYS A 176 -3.48 -3.49 -15.07
N LEU A 177 -3.93 -4.52 -15.79
CA LEU A 177 -5.01 -4.41 -16.76
C LEU A 177 -6.32 -4.00 -16.09
N TYR A 178 -6.64 -4.59 -14.93
CA TYR A 178 -7.81 -4.23 -14.15
C TYR A 178 -7.74 -2.78 -13.68
N THR A 179 -6.61 -2.33 -13.12
CA THR A 179 -6.42 -0.93 -12.71
C THR A 179 -6.61 0.02 -13.89
N ILE A 180 -6.05 -0.29 -15.06
CA ILE A 180 -6.19 0.55 -16.27
C ILE A 180 -7.65 0.60 -16.76
N ILE A 181 -8.35 -0.53 -16.77
CA ILE A 181 -9.71 -0.60 -17.31
C ILE A 181 -10.73 -0.01 -16.34
N ALA A 182 -10.61 -0.35 -15.06
CA ALA A 182 -11.63 -0.09 -14.05
C ALA A 182 -11.42 1.26 -13.37
N TYR A 183 -10.20 1.64 -12.99
CA TYR A 183 -9.99 2.78 -12.11
C TYR A 183 -10.03 4.13 -12.85
N PRO A 184 -10.45 5.23 -12.18
CA PRO A 184 -10.45 6.56 -12.76
C PRO A 184 -9.02 7.02 -13.14
N HIS A 185 -8.82 7.34 -14.42
CA HIS A 185 -7.52 7.70 -14.99
C HIS A 185 -7.11 9.16 -14.77
N HIS A 186 -7.84 9.91 -13.95
CA HIS A 186 -7.51 11.30 -13.61
C HIS A 186 -7.88 11.61 -12.17
N TYR A 187 -7.20 12.59 -11.61
CA TYR A 187 -7.48 13.21 -10.33
C TYR A 187 -8.09 14.61 -10.52
N PRO A 188 -9.10 15.00 -9.72
CA PRO A 188 -9.92 14.12 -8.88
C PRO A 188 -10.81 13.20 -9.72
N SER A 189 -11.25 12.07 -9.14
CA SER A 189 -12.21 11.19 -9.81
C SER A 189 -13.50 11.91 -10.21
N LYS A 190 -14.08 11.54 -11.36
CA LYS A 190 -15.39 12.04 -11.84
C LYS A 190 -16.48 11.01 -11.59
N VAL A 191 -17.73 11.46 -11.48
CA VAL A 191 -18.91 10.62 -11.24
C VAL A 191 -18.97 9.42 -12.19
N LEU A 192 -18.87 9.65 -13.50
CA LEU A 192 -18.96 8.58 -14.51
C LEU A 192 -17.84 7.55 -14.38
N SER A 193 -16.60 7.99 -14.16
CA SER A 193 -15.47 7.08 -13.95
C SER A 193 -15.60 6.30 -12.65
N THR A 194 -16.10 6.92 -11.56
CA THR A 194 -16.32 6.25 -10.28
C THR A 194 -17.44 5.21 -10.38
N LEU A 195 -18.55 5.52 -11.06
CA LEU A 195 -19.64 4.57 -11.28
C LEU A 195 -19.19 3.37 -12.13
N LYS A 196 -18.44 3.63 -13.21
CA LYS A 196 -17.82 2.56 -14.01
C LYS A 196 -16.92 1.67 -13.15
N ALA A 197 -16.06 2.27 -12.32
CA ALA A 197 -15.16 1.55 -11.44
C ALA A 197 -15.93 0.70 -10.41
N LEU A 198 -17.04 1.21 -9.88
CA LEU A 198 -17.88 0.50 -8.91
C LEU A 198 -18.56 -0.73 -9.53
N LEU A 199 -19.09 -0.59 -10.76
CA LEU A 199 -19.69 -1.70 -11.51
C LEU A 199 -18.69 -2.81 -11.84
N LEU A 200 -17.39 -2.49 -11.84
CA LEU A 200 -16.33 -3.46 -12.10
C LEU A 200 -15.67 -3.96 -10.82
N ALA A 201 -16.06 -3.46 -9.64
CA ALA A 201 -15.40 -3.74 -8.36
C ALA A 201 -15.79 -5.12 -7.80
N PRO A 202 -14.88 -6.11 -7.76
CA PRO A 202 -15.19 -7.42 -7.18
C PRO A 202 -15.59 -7.33 -5.70
N SER A 203 -15.04 -6.37 -4.95
CA SER A 203 -15.39 -6.14 -3.54
C SER A 203 -16.86 -5.77 -3.35
N PHE A 204 -17.43 -5.01 -4.28
CA PHE A 204 -18.83 -4.59 -4.24
C PHE A 204 -19.74 -5.81 -4.33
N TYR A 205 -19.48 -6.70 -5.28
CA TYR A 205 -20.24 -7.94 -5.45
C TYR A 205 -20.02 -8.92 -4.29
N ALA A 206 -18.78 -9.08 -3.82
CA ALA A 206 -18.46 -9.98 -2.70
C ALA A 206 -19.21 -9.60 -1.41
N ARG A 207 -19.37 -8.29 -1.16
CA ARG A 207 -20.19 -7.79 -0.05
C ARG A 207 -21.69 -8.07 -0.24
N LEU A 208 -22.22 -7.87 -1.44
CA LEU A 208 -23.63 -8.12 -1.73
C LEU A 208 -24.05 -9.59 -1.53
N VAL A 209 -23.17 -10.53 -1.88
CA VAL A 209 -23.47 -11.96 -1.78
C VAL A 209 -23.11 -12.58 -0.42
N GLY A 210 -22.66 -11.77 0.55
CA GLY A 210 -22.36 -12.21 1.91
C GLY A 210 -21.26 -13.28 1.99
N ALA A 211 -20.23 -13.17 1.13
CA ALA A 211 -19.36 -14.30 0.80
C ALA A 211 -18.66 -14.97 2.00
N THR A 212 -18.38 -14.27 3.10
CA THR A 212 -17.90 -14.81 4.40
C THR A 212 -17.84 -13.70 5.48
N SER A 213 -17.65 -14.06 6.76
CA SER A 213 -17.23 -13.12 7.82
C SER A 213 -15.92 -12.39 7.47
N ASP A 214 -15.04 -13.06 6.72
CA ASP A 214 -13.78 -12.48 6.28
C ASP A 214 -13.99 -11.37 5.24
N VAL A 215 -15.11 -11.31 4.54
CA VAL A 215 -15.42 -10.23 3.58
C VAL A 215 -16.16 -9.07 4.25
N ALA A 216 -16.78 -9.28 5.42
CA ALA A 216 -17.58 -8.26 6.10
C ALA A 216 -16.76 -7.05 6.58
N ASN A 217 -15.48 -7.24 6.90
CA ASN A 217 -14.62 -6.20 7.48
C ASN A 217 -13.56 -5.65 6.50
N ILE A 218 -13.76 -5.75 5.18
CA ILE A 218 -12.89 -5.06 4.20
C ILE A 218 -13.18 -3.56 4.21
N GLY A 219 -12.20 -2.69 4.03
CA GLY A 219 -12.40 -1.23 3.97
C GLY A 219 -11.26 -0.44 4.58
N LEU A 220 -11.57 0.74 5.10
CA LEU A 220 -10.55 1.69 5.60
C LEU A 220 -10.11 1.45 7.05
N ASP A 221 -10.91 0.74 7.85
CA ASP A 221 -10.69 0.54 9.29
C ASP A 221 -10.57 -0.96 9.64
N SER A 222 -9.80 -1.74 8.87
CA SER A 222 -9.70 -3.19 9.08
C SER A 222 -8.59 -3.58 10.06
N SER A 223 -8.97 -3.83 11.32
CA SER A 223 -8.02 -4.27 12.37
C SER A 223 -7.43 -5.68 12.14
N ARG A 224 -7.91 -6.43 11.15
CA ARG A 224 -7.42 -7.79 10.85
C ARG A 224 -5.94 -7.84 10.50
N TRP A 225 -5.38 -6.71 10.07
CA TRP A 225 -4.00 -6.60 9.61
C TRP A 225 -3.06 -6.09 10.72
N GLU A 226 -3.57 -5.82 11.92
CA GLU A 226 -2.80 -5.35 13.08
C GLU A 226 -2.15 -6.50 13.88
N THR A 227 -2.48 -7.77 13.57
CA THR A 227 -2.01 -8.99 14.27
C THR A 227 -1.26 -9.97 13.37
#